data_AF-A0A511YAF8-F1
#
_entry.id   AF-A0A511YAF8-F1
#
_cell.length_a   1.000
_cell.length_b   1.000
_cell.length_c   1.000
_cell.angle_alpha   90.00
_cell.angle_beta   90.00
_cell.angle_gamma   90.00
#
_symmetry.space_group_name_H-M   'P 1'
#
loop_
_entity.id
_entity.type
_entity.pdbx_description
1 polymer ?
#
loop_
_entity_poly.entity_id
_entity_poly.type
_entity_poly.pdbx_seq_one_letter_code
_entity_poly.pdbx_strand_id
1 'polypeptide(L)'
;MAKDTEKQIIRAFLDYYFKTRKSQFSKQEIPQYKELIKLGILYEIDTERGILELEQNSNKLQDIVLKTATEKLNNQLPNDISEAFKFVDKFEETLKKEYNCERIINSFSHIIKGFKGFALYVLHKNGLDIKSFLQSLDKDNREKHLFSFERSFFDFLPNSDYSEKEIFEIFSKLDDKYAEHDIIMFLRNSFKQDLSFGNKLLKYALENNVKERFISDLLIGAYNSGDLTAIDKATSLKDKNYSECLFILGRLNFQNEIDIEKAYNQIGEIEIKDVDIAHQQSYLIQNIVENKKTTEAILKQSFIFYLEFLNNGTDEIINSVFHDISMLNGFESEKYGLLHLYLSKTGNFAVIKHFFYHFSEPVYIFDIMMRLFDKDRNHNFPMDLFENGISEFWNKNHIKTEECILNLFKQYSFLGVLGVKVILSSHFGIYHVDLLKLDKVECQLNAINNICKYPHSFDKLLPLILPLRNSKLRGVREHIQNSLAQIVFNSYHETIYKEIEISIGKTKRDKEFLNPIKKALEDYYKLKELKESINDLNPYENERDLMDLFYRLEHEAHAKMMNEVNAGKGTFMEMVKTNIIVRGNSFKFDDKEPTPMSLIKSSMLIDSSSYLNPDLYDHNLNITE
;
A
#
# COMPACT_ATOMS: atom_id res chain seq x y z
N MET A 1 8.24 -54.14 14.36
CA MET A 1 6.96 -53.71 14.96
C MET A 1 6.92 -52.21 15.25
N ALA A 2 7.68 -51.64 16.22
CA ALA A 2 7.59 -50.20 16.51
C ALA A 2 7.94 -49.25 15.32
N LYS A 3 8.96 -49.58 14.52
CA LYS A 3 9.36 -48.79 13.34
C LYS A 3 8.33 -48.76 12.20
N ASP A 4 7.47 -49.78 12.09
CA ASP A 4 6.43 -49.84 11.05
C ASP A 4 5.22 -48.99 11.43
N THR A 5 4.91 -48.92 12.73
CA THR A 5 3.85 -48.06 13.27
C THR A 5 4.18 -46.58 13.10
N GLU A 6 5.42 -46.16 13.35
CA GLU A 6 5.84 -44.76 13.16
C GLU A 6 5.66 -44.30 11.71
N LYS A 7 6.12 -45.10 10.73
CA LYS A 7 5.97 -44.77 9.31
C LYS A 7 4.51 -44.65 8.88
N GLN A 8 3.63 -45.50 9.40
CA GLN A 8 2.19 -45.44 9.12
C GLN A 8 1.55 -44.16 9.66
N ILE A 9 1.93 -43.72 10.87
CA ILE A 9 1.47 -42.47 11.47
C ILE A 9 1.88 -41.26 10.62
N ILE A 10 3.15 -41.19 10.20
CA ILE A 10 3.66 -40.10 9.36
C ILE A 10 2.95 -40.08 8.01
N ARG A 11 2.74 -41.25 7.40
CA ARG A 11 2.07 -41.36 6.10
C ARG A 11 0.61 -40.92 6.16
N ALA A 12 -0.10 -41.32 7.20
CA ALA A 12 -1.47 -40.86 7.44
C ALA A 12 -1.56 -39.34 7.65
N PHE A 13 -0.60 -38.76 8.38
CA PHE A 13 -0.50 -37.31 8.53
C PHE A 13 -0.19 -36.60 7.20
N LEU A 14 0.74 -37.14 6.41
CA LEU A 14 1.11 -36.56 5.10
C LEU A 14 -0.08 -36.56 4.12
N ASP A 15 -0.86 -37.64 4.08
CA ASP A 15 -2.09 -37.71 3.29
C ASP A 15 -3.15 -36.69 3.74
N TYR A 16 -3.25 -36.46 5.06
CA TYR A 16 -4.09 -35.41 5.63
C TYR A 16 -3.60 -34.01 5.25
N TYR A 17 -2.29 -33.78 5.32
CA TYR A 17 -1.67 -32.53 4.87
C TYR A 17 -1.95 -32.28 3.39
N PHE A 18 -1.78 -33.27 2.50
CA PHE A 18 -2.03 -33.04 1.07
C PHE A 18 -3.48 -32.66 0.76
N LYS A 19 -4.44 -33.20 1.52
CA LYS A 19 -5.86 -32.84 1.39
C LYS A 19 -6.16 -31.42 1.89
N THR A 20 -5.59 -31.04 3.04
CA THR A 20 -5.94 -29.79 3.73
C THR A 20 -5.06 -28.60 3.34
N ARG A 21 -3.78 -28.87 3.03
CA ARG A 21 -2.72 -27.91 2.69
C ARG A 21 -2.43 -26.88 3.78
N LYS A 22 -2.80 -27.19 5.03
CA LYS A 22 -2.57 -26.32 6.20
C LYS A 22 -1.18 -26.56 6.79
N SER A 23 -0.54 -25.51 7.29
CA SER A 23 0.70 -25.60 8.09
C SER A 23 0.44 -25.64 9.60
N GLN A 24 -0.77 -25.25 10.03
CA GLN A 24 -1.19 -25.20 11.42
C GLN A 24 -2.44 -26.03 11.64
N PHE A 25 -2.47 -26.73 12.78
CA PHE A 25 -3.50 -27.71 13.13
C PHE A 25 -3.95 -27.53 14.57
N SER A 26 -5.22 -27.75 14.83
CA SER A 26 -5.70 -27.91 16.21
C SER A 26 -5.40 -29.33 16.70
N LYS A 27 -5.17 -29.49 18.02
CA LYS A 27 -5.05 -30.81 18.66
C LYS A 27 -6.26 -31.74 18.41
N GLN A 28 -7.42 -31.16 18.08
CA GLN A 28 -8.64 -31.91 17.75
C GLN A 28 -8.63 -32.49 16.33
N GLU A 29 -7.98 -31.82 15.38
CA GLU A 29 -7.87 -32.26 13.97
C GLU A 29 -6.95 -33.46 13.81
N ILE A 30 -5.96 -33.63 14.70
CA ILE A 30 -4.91 -34.66 14.60
C ILE A 30 -4.93 -35.55 15.85
N PRO A 31 -5.67 -36.67 15.86
CA PRO A 31 -5.78 -37.55 17.03
C PRO A 31 -4.45 -38.11 17.57
N GLN A 32 -3.46 -38.26 16.68
CA GLN A 32 -2.11 -38.80 16.97
C GLN A 32 -1.07 -37.70 17.20
N TYR A 33 -1.50 -36.50 17.62
CA TYR A 33 -0.60 -35.35 17.72
C TYR A 33 0.56 -35.58 18.69
N LYS A 34 0.35 -36.32 19.79
CA LYS A 34 1.38 -36.60 20.79
C LYS A 34 2.54 -37.40 20.19
N GLU A 35 2.22 -38.39 19.36
CA GLU A 35 3.18 -39.20 18.65
C GLU A 35 3.93 -38.37 17.60
N LEU A 36 3.23 -37.51 16.85
CA LEU A 36 3.86 -36.62 15.87
C LEU A 36 4.78 -35.57 16.51
N ILE A 37 4.44 -35.05 17.69
CA ILE A 37 5.33 -34.18 18.48
C ILE A 37 6.58 -34.96 18.92
N LYS A 38 6.40 -36.18 19.45
CA LYS A 38 7.53 -37.03 19.85
C LYS A 38 8.45 -37.39 18.67
N LEU A 39 7.90 -37.49 17.47
CA LEU A 39 8.65 -37.72 16.24
C LEU A 39 9.33 -36.46 15.69
N GLY A 40 9.08 -35.28 16.28
CA GLY A 40 9.61 -34.00 15.81
C GLY A 40 9.01 -33.57 14.47
N ILE A 41 7.72 -33.84 14.26
CA ILE A 41 6.98 -33.46 13.03
C ILE A 41 6.03 -32.30 13.31
N LEU A 42 5.53 -32.20 14.54
CA LEU A 42 4.72 -31.08 15.01
C LEU A 42 5.35 -30.47 16.27
N TYR A 43 5.18 -29.16 16.47
CA TYR A 43 5.49 -28.50 17.74
C TYR A 43 4.33 -27.58 18.17
N GLU A 44 4.22 -27.31 19.47
CA GLU A 44 3.16 -26.47 20.01
C GLU A 44 3.57 -24.99 19.91
N ILE A 45 2.71 -24.16 19.32
CA ILE A 45 2.93 -22.70 19.20
C ILE A 45 2.03 -21.88 20.12
N ASP A 46 0.86 -22.43 20.49
CA ASP A 46 -0.07 -21.83 21.43
C ASP A 46 -0.67 -22.93 22.30
N THR A 47 -0.18 -23.01 23.53
CA THR A 47 -0.61 -24.01 24.52
C THR A 47 -2.03 -23.77 25.00
N GLU A 48 -2.49 -22.52 25.06
CA GLU A 48 -3.83 -22.15 25.54
C GLU A 48 -4.90 -22.48 24.49
N ARG A 49 -4.62 -22.20 23.21
CA ARG A 49 -5.52 -22.49 22.09
C ARG A 49 -5.33 -23.90 21.51
N GLY A 50 -4.29 -24.61 21.93
CA GLY A 50 -3.99 -25.97 21.47
C GLY A 50 -3.62 -26.04 20.00
N ILE A 51 -2.85 -25.06 19.50
CA ILE A 51 -2.42 -24.95 18.10
C ILE A 51 -1.03 -25.58 17.94
N LEU A 52 -0.91 -26.42 16.91
CA LEU A 52 0.28 -27.13 16.49
C LEU A 52 0.75 -26.59 15.14
N GLU A 53 2.06 -26.56 14.92
CA GLU A 53 2.67 -26.18 13.66
C GLU A 53 3.56 -27.31 13.11
N LEU A 54 3.61 -27.42 11.78
CA LEU A 54 4.41 -28.40 11.06
C LEU A 54 5.91 -28.04 11.09
N GLU A 55 6.73 -28.95 11.61
CA GLU A 55 8.18 -28.93 11.44
C GLU A 55 8.55 -29.44 10.04
N GLN A 56 8.58 -28.52 9.08
CA GLN A 56 8.82 -28.83 7.68
C GLN A 56 10.22 -29.41 7.42
N ASN A 57 11.22 -29.17 8.28
CA ASN A 57 12.59 -29.64 8.11
C ASN A 57 12.85 -30.98 8.83
N SER A 58 11.80 -31.64 9.33
CA SER A 58 11.91 -32.94 9.98
C SER A 58 12.39 -34.03 9.02
N ASN A 59 13.60 -34.57 9.26
CA ASN A 59 14.17 -35.66 8.45
C ASN A 59 13.26 -36.89 8.38
N LYS A 60 12.52 -37.20 9.45
CA LYS A 60 11.58 -38.33 9.47
C LYS A 60 10.38 -38.11 8.56
N LEU A 61 9.85 -36.88 8.53
CA LEU A 61 8.78 -36.51 7.61
C LEU A 61 9.30 -36.56 6.16
N GLN A 62 10.44 -35.93 5.91
CA GLN A 62 10.96 -35.77 4.55
C GLN A 62 11.46 -37.08 3.93
N ASP A 63 11.91 -38.06 4.73
CA ASP A 63 12.17 -39.43 4.27
C ASP A 63 10.89 -40.11 3.74
N ILE A 64 9.72 -39.86 4.37
CA ILE A 64 8.43 -40.37 3.88
C ILE A 64 7.96 -39.59 2.65
N VAL A 65 8.19 -38.28 2.60
CA VAL A 65 7.92 -37.47 1.40
C VAL A 65 8.73 -37.97 0.22
N LEU A 66 10.03 -38.25 0.40
CA LEU A 66 10.90 -38.79 -0.64
C LEU A 66 10.40 -40.14 -1.17
N LYS A 67 9.99 -41.05 -0.29
CA LYS A 67 9.41 -42.34 -0.68
C LYS A 67 8.12 -42.15 -1.47
N THR A 68 7.25 -41.25 -1.02
CA THR A 68 5.99 -40.92 -1.71
C THR A 68 6.28 -40.32 -3.09
N ALA A 69 7.26 -39.42 -3.21
CA ALA A 69 7.67 -38.83 -4.48
C ALA A 69 8.24 -39.89 -5.43
N THR A 70 9.08 -40.79 -4.93
CA THR A 70 9.66 -41.90 -5.69
C THR A 70 8.58 -42.83 -6.25
N GLU A 71 7.59 -43.17 -5.43
CA GLU A 71 6.45 -44.00 -5.83
C GLU A 71 5.56 -43.29 -6.87
N LYS A 72 5.18 -42.03 -6.63
CA LYS A 72 4.27 -41.27 -7.52
C LYS A 72 4.91 -40.90 -8.85
N LEU A 73 6.21 -40.57 -8.87
CA LEU A 73 6.93 -40.22 -10.10
C LEU A 73 7.51 -41.42 -10.84
N ASN A 74 7.50 -42.61 -10.21
CA ASN A 74 8.15 -43.83 -10.69
C ASN A 74 9.61 -43.59 -11.11
N ASN A 75 10.34 -42.83 -10.29
CA ASN A 75 11.74 -42.49 -10.52
C ASN A 75 12.45 -42.27 -9.17
N GLN A 76 13.75 -42.55 -9.10
CA GLN A 76 14.55 -42.28 -7.90
C GLN A 76 15.00 -40.81 -7.87
N LEU A 77 15.40 -40.33 -6.69
CA LEU A 77 16.06 -39.02 -6.58
C LEU A 77 17.37 -39.02 -7.39
N PRO A 78 17.51 -38.14 -8.39
CA PRO A 78 18.74 -38.06 -9.19
C PRO A 78 19.95 -37.71 -8.33
N ASN A 79 21.11 -38.28 -8.64
CA ASN A 79 22.39 -37.95 -7.98
C ASN A 79 23.07 -36.72 -8.60
N ASP A 80 22.29 -35.66 -8.82
CA ASP A 80 22.70 -34.35 -9.33
C ASP A 80 21.79 -33.29 -8.70
N ILE A 81 22.35 -32.15 -8.31
CA ILE A 81 21.63 -31.13 -7.56
C ILE A 81 20.53 -30.47 -8.42
N SER A 82 20.85 -30.14 -9.68
CA SER A 82 19.91 -29.50 -10.60
C SER A 82 18.75 -30.43 -10.92
N GLU A 83 19.05 -31.68 -11.27
CA GLU A 83 18.04 -32.70 -11.57
C GLU A 83 17.23 -33.11 -10.33
N ALA A 84 17.81 -33.10 -9.13
CA ALA A 84 17.06 -33.32 -7.89
C ALA A 84 16.02 -32.22 -7.64
N PHE A 85 16.34 -30.96 -7.93
CA PHE A 85 15.38 -29.87 -7.80
C PHE A 85 14.26 -29.98 -8.84
N LYS A 86 14.58 -30.38 -10.08
CA LYS A 86 13.56 -30.70 -11.11
C LYS A 86 12.68 -31.87 -10.68
N PHE A 87 13.24 -32.88 -10.02
CA PHE A 87 12.48 -34.00 -9.46
C PHE A 87 11.47 -33.52 -8.40
N VAL A 88 11.89 -32.64 -7.50
CA VAL A 88 11.01 -32.05 -6.48
C VAL A 88 9.90 -31.18 -7.12
N ASP A 89 10.23 -30.35 -8.10
CA ASP A 89 9.26 -29.52 -8.81
C ASP A 89 8.23 -30.38 -9.57
N LYS A 90 8.67 -31.46 -10.23
CA LYS A 90 7.79 -32.43 -10.89
C LYS A 90 6.87 -33.14 -9.89
N PHE A 91 7.36 -33.42 -8.68
CA PHE A 91 6.54 -33.98 -7.61
C PHE A 91 5.44 -33.00 -7.18
N GLU A 92 5.76 -31.71 -7.00
CA GLU A 92 4.76 -30.68 -6.69
C GLU A 92 3.69 -30.57 -7.78
N GLU A 93 4.09 -30.55 -9.06
CA GLU A 93 3.15 -30.53 -10.19
C GLU A 93 2.21 -31.74 -10.19
N THR A 94 2.74 -32.91 -9.83
CA THR A 94 1.95 -34.15 -9.74
C THR A 94 0.90 -34.04 -8.64
N LEU A 95 1.29 -33.54 -7.45
CA LEU A 95 0.34 -33.29 -6.36
C LEU A 95 -0.72 -32.25 -6.76
N LYS A 96 -0.32 -31.16 -7.43
CA LYS A 96 -1.27 -30.11 -7.88
C LYS A 96 -2.35 -30.66 -8.82
N LYS A 97 -1.99 -31.58 -9.71
CA LYS A 97 -2.94 -32.28 -10.59
C LYS A 97 -3.86 -33.21 -9.80
N GLU A 98 -3.30 -34.02 -8.90
CA GLU A 98 -4.07 -35.00 -8.11
C GLU A 98 -5.12 -34.33 -7.19
N TYR A 99 -4.80 -33.17 -6.63
CA TYR A 99 -5.68 -32.43 -5.71
C TYR A 99 -6.40 -31.23 -6.34
N ASN A 100 -6.44 -31.16 -7.69
CA ASN A 100 -7.14 -30.13 -8.48
C ASN A 100 -6.81 -28.69 -8.07
N CYS A 101 -5.54 -28.38 -7.81
CA CYS A 101 -5.09 -27.08 -7.32
C CYS A 101 -3.96 -26.46 -8.16
N GLU A 102 -3.92 -26.77 -9.45
CA GLU A 102 -2.95 -26.28 -10.44
C GLU A 102 -2.86 -24.74 -10.49
N ARG A 103 -3.98 -24.05 -10.28
CA ARG A 103 -4.06 -22.57 -10.29
C ARG A 103 -3.58 -21.92 -8.99
N ILE A 104 -3.37 -22.69 -7.93
CA ILE A 104 -2.96 -22.18 -6.61
C ILE A 104 -1.43 -22.35 -6.51
N ILE A 105 -0.72 -21.24 -6.74
CA ILE A 105 0.75 -21.17 -6.82
C ILE A 105 1.44 -21.85 -5.62
N ASN A 106 0.97 -21.60 -4.40
CA ASN A 106 1.65 -22.01 -3.15
C ASN A 106 1.04 -23.23 -2.45
N SER A 107 0.25 -24.06 -3.15
CA SER A 107 -0.55 -25.16 -2.57
C SER A 107 0.20 -26.12 -1.64
N PHE A 108 1.47 -26.42 -1.92
CA PHE A 108 2.29 -27.36 -1.14
C PHE A 108 3.61 -26.73 -0.68
N SER A 109 3.69 -25.40 -0.65
CA SER A 109 4.96 -24.68 -0.49
C SER A 109 5.71 -25.03 0.80
N HIS A 110 5.02 -25.31 1.92
CA HIS A 110 5.67 -25.69 3.18
C HIS A 110 6.41 -27.04 3.07
N ILE A 111 5.74 -28.09 2.61
CA ILE A 111 6.36 -29.42 2.52
C ILE A 111 7.44 -29.45 1.43
N ILE A 112 7.23 -28.75 0.31
CA ILE A 112 8.17 -28.72 -0.82
C ILE A 112 9.45 -27.96 -0.46
N LYS A 113 9.38 -26.88 0.32
CA LYS A 113 10.57 -26.18 0.83
C LYS A 113 11.44 -27.10 1.68
N GLY A 114 10.85 -27.77 2.67
CA GLY A 114 11.55 -28.75 3.49
C GLY A 114 12.09 -29.93 2.68
N PHE A 115 11.35 -30.36 1.64
CA PHE A 115 11.80 -31.45 0.77
C PHE A 115 13.01 -31.09 -0.08
N LYS A 116 13.13 -29.84 -0.57
CA LYS A 116 14.34 -29.35 -1.26
C LYS A 116 15.56 -29.36 -0.33
N GLY A 117 15.42 -28.88 0.91
CA GLY A 117 16.49 -28.95 1.91
C GLY A 117 16.90 -30.40 2.23
N PHE A 118 15.93 -31.30 2.37
CA PHE A 118 16.20 -32.73 2.60
C PHE A 118 16.85 -33.43 1.39
N ALA A 119 16.48 -33.05 0.16
CA ALA A 119 17.13 -33.57 -1.04
C ALA A 119 18.63 -33.22 -1.04
N LEU A 120 19.00 -31.99 -0.65
CA LEU A 120 20.41 -31.60 -0.47
C LEU A 120 21.10 -32.43 0.61
N TYR A 121 20.43 -32.70 1.74
CA TYR A 121 20.96 -33.57 2.79
C TYR A 121 21.29 -34.98 2.26
N VAL A 122 20.38 -35.59 1.48
CA VAL A 122 20.60 -36.92 0.88
C VAL A 122 21.78 -36.89 -0.10
N LEU A 123 21.84 -35.89 -0.98
CA LEU A 123 22.94 -35.73 -1.93
C LEU A 123 24.29 -35.52 -1.24
N HIS A 124 24.31 -34.71 -0.18
CA HIS A 124 25.50 -34.48 0.65
C HIS A 124 26.00 -35.78 1.28
N LYS A 125 25.10 -36.61 1.83
CA LYS A 125 25.44 -37.94 2.35
C LYS A 125 25.94 -38.91 1.27
N ASN A 126 25.57 -38.70 0.02
CA ASN A 126 26.10 -39.43 -1.14
C ASN A 126 27.44 -38.87 -1.67
N GLY A 127 28.02 -37.86 -0.99
CA GLY A 127 29.32 -37.30 -1.31
C GLY A 127 29.31 -36.13 -2.30
N LEU A 128 28.15 -35.53 -2.59
CA LEU A 128 28.10 -34.32 -3.43
C LEU A 128 28.51 -33.09 -2.62
N ASP A 129 29.37 -32.26 -3.22
CA ASP A 129 29.81 -31.00 -2.63
C ASP A 129 28.77 -29.89 -2.84
N ILE A 130 27.84 -29.78 -1.90
CA ILE A 130 26.76 -28.79 -1.94
C ILE A 130 27.34 -27.36 -1.78
N LYS A 131 28.41 -27.19 -1.00
CA LYS A 131 29.06 -25.88 -0.75
C LYS A 131 29.68 -25.33 -2.04
N SER A 132 30.42 -26.15 -2.78
CA SER A 132 31.00 -25.73 -4.06
C SER A 132 29.94 -25.47 -5.11
N PHE A 133 28.87 -26.26 -5.14
CA PHE A 133 27.74 -26.00 -6.04
C PHE A 133 27.11 -24.62 -5.77
N LEU A 134 26.80 -24.31 -4.51
CA LEU A 134 26.29 -23.00 -4.11
C LEU A 134 27.22 -21.86 -4.59
N GLN A 135 28.53 -22.02 -4.41
CA GLN A 135 29.52 -21.01 -4.79
C GLN A 135 29.65 -20.84 -6.30
N SER A 136 29.32 -21.87 -7.08
CA SER A 136 29.35 -21.88 -8.55
C SER A 136 28.10 -21.30 -9.21
N LEU A 137 27.00 -21.12 -8.46
CA LEU A 137 25.75 -20.62 -9.01
C LEU A 137 25.87 -19.14 -9.41
N ASP A 138 25.78 -18.89 -10.72
CA ASP A 138 25.56 -17.57 -11.28
C ASP A 138 24.10 -17.14 -11.01
N LYS A 139 23.89 -15.91 -10.56
CA LYS A 139 22.55 -15.35 -10.32
C LYS A 139 21.90 -14.86 -11.61
N ASP A 140 22.69 -14.39 -12.58
CA ASP A 140 22.17 -13.74 -13.79
C ASP A 140 21.69 -14.76 -14.85
N ASN A 141 22.28 -15.96 -14.84
CA ASN A 141 21.97 -17.03 -15.80
C ASN A 141 21.33 -18.26 -15.14
N ARG A 142 20.63 -18.05 -14.01
CA ARG A 142 20.13 -19.16 -13.19
C ARG A 142 18.89 -19.82 -13.79
N GLU A 143 18.90 -21.15 -13.85
CA GLU A 143 17.71 -21.92 -14.23
C GLU A 143 16.58 -21.76 -13.19
N LYS A 144 15.32 -21.76 -13.65
CA LYS A 144 14.14 -21.43 -12.84
C LYS A 144 14.00 -22.28 -11.56
N HIS A 145 14.27 -23.59 -11.62
CA HIS A 145 14.15 -24.49 -10.46
C HIS A 145 15.20 -24.21 -9.39
N LEU A 146 16.31 -23.54 -9.73
CA LEU A 146 17.38 -23.15 -8.81
C LEU A 146 17.22 -21.73 -8.25
N PHE A 147 16.22 -20.96 -8.67
CA PHE A 147 16.09 -19.53 -8.31
C PHE A 147 16.14 -19.26 -6.80
N SER A 148 15.65 -20.18 -5.97
CA SER A 148 15.64 -20.08 -4.50
C SER A 148 16.57 -21.09 -3.82
N PHE A 149 17.68 -21.46 -4.46
CA PHE A 149 18.60 -22.46 -3.96
C PHE A 149 19.19 -22.09 -2.59
N GLU A 150 19.54 -20.83 -2.37
CA GLU A 150 20.10 -20.32 -1.11
C GLU A 150 19.20 -20.67 0.08
N ARG A 151 17.89 -20.42 -0.05
CA ARG A 151 16.91 -20.76 0.98
C ARG A 151 16.92 -22.26 1.31
N SER A 152 16.93 -23.11 0.29
CA SER A 152 17.01 -24.57 0.49
C SER A 152 18.35 -25.01 1.10
N PHE A 153 19.43 -24.30 0.79
CA PHE A 153 20.74 -24.51 1.41
C PHE A 153 20.71 -24.19 2.91
N PHE A 154 20.06 -23.09 3.32
CA PHE A 154 19.87 -22.76 4.73
C PHE A 154 18.97 -23.76 5.48
N ASP A 155 17.95 -24.32 4.82
CA ASP A 155 17.16 -25.42 5.41
C ASP A 155 17.97 -26.72 5.56
N PHE A 156 18.98 -26.93 4.71
CA PHE A 156 19.89 -28.09 4.77
C PHE A 156 20.97 -27.96 5.86
N LEU A 157 21.50 -26.75 6.07
CA LEU A 157 22.64 -26.47 6.94
C LEU A 157 22.61 -27.14 8.34
N PRO A 158 21.50 -27.12 9.10
CA PRO A 158 21.43 -27.76 10.42
C PRO A 158 21.66 -29.27 10.39
N ASN A 159 21.40 -29.91 9.26
CA ASN A 159 21.58 -31.35 9.05
C ASN A 159 22.90 -31.71 8.36
N SER A 160 23.71 -30.70 7.99
CA SER A 160 25.03 -30.91 7.40
C SER A 160 26.06 -31.35 8.45
N ASP A 161 27.22 -31.81 8.00
CA ASP A 161 28.38 -32.09 8.85
C ASP A 161 29.43 -30.97 8.78
N TYR A 162 29.06 -29.79 8.27
CA TYR A 162 29.93 -28.62 8.27
C TYR A 162 30.20 -28.14 9.69
N SER A 163 31.47 -27.82 9.95
CA SER A 163 31.89 -27.19 11.21
C SER A 163 31.39 -25.74 11.28
N GLU A 164 31.29 -25.19 12.50
CA GLU A 164 30.87 -23.80 12.72
C GLU A 164 31.77 -22.82 11.94
N LYS A 165 33.08 -23.12 11.87
CA LYS A 165 34.04 -22.36 11.06
C LYS A 165 33.64 -22.33 9.58
N GLU A 166 33.37 -23.50 9.00
CA GLU A 166 33.00 -23.59 7.58
C GLU A 166 31.68 -22.88 7.28
N ILE A 167 30.72 -22.95 8.21
CA ILE A 167 29.45 -22.25 8.11
C ILE A 167 29.66 -20.74 8.05
N PHE A 168 30.47 -20.17 8.94
CA PHE A 168 30.77 -18.72 8.90
C PHE A 168 31.58 -18.31 7.69
N GLU A 169 32.51 -19.15 7.20
CA GLU A 169 33.20 -18.90 5.93
C GLU A 169 32.23 -18.85 4.74
N ILE A 170 31.19 -19.70 4.74
CA ILE A 170 30.12 -19.66 3.74
C ILE A 170 29.34 -18.36 3.87
N PHE A 171 28.94 -17.96 5.08
CA PHE A 171 28.20 -16.72 5.31
C PHE A 171 28.99 -15.51 4.83
N SER A 172 30.28 -15.39 5.19
CA SER A 172 31.11 -14.27 4.72
C SER A 172 31.19 -14.18 3.19
N LYS A 173 31.28 -15.32 2.49
CA LYS A 173 31.29 -15.33 1.02
C LYS A 173 29.95 -14.99 0.38
N LEU A 174 28.84 -15.32 1.03
CA LEU A 174 27.48 -15.10 0.54
C LEU A 174 26.96 -13.70 0.82
N ASP A 175 27.37 -13.13 1.95
CA ASP A 175 27.05 -11.77 2.38
C ASP A 175 27.50 -10.75 1.31
N ASP A 176 28.73 -10.90 0.82
CA ASP A 176 29.31 -10.07 -0.25
C ASP A 176 28.62 -10.25 -1.62
N LYS A 177 27.72 -11.26 -1.76
CA LYS A 177 27.03 -11.64 -3.01
C LYS A 177 25.49 -11.52 -2.92
N TYR A 178 24.97 -10.68 -2.02
CA TYR A 178 23.54 -10.36 -1.91
C TYR A 178 22.64 -11.49 -1.35
N ALA A 179 23.11 -12.28 -0.39
CA ALA A 179 22.28 -13.25 0.34
C ALA A 179 22.09 -12.88 1.84
N GLU A 180 22.34 -11.62 2.19
CA GLU A 180 22.29 -11.10 3.56
C GLU A 180 20.96 -11.42 4.26
N HIS A 181 19.82 -11.23 3.58
CA HIS A 181 18.51 -11.52 4.15
C HIS A 181 18.34 -12.99 4.59
N ASP A 182 18.78 -13.94 3.75
CA ASP A 182 18.65 -15.37 4.06
C ASP A 182 19.58 -15.77 5.22
N ILE A 183 20.78 -15.19 5.30
CA ILE A 183 21.71 -15.37 6.42
C ILE A 183 21.08 -14.86 7.72
N ILE A 184 20.57 -13.63 7.73
CA ILE A 184 19.92 -13.01 8.90
C ILE A 184 18.76 -13.89 9.37
N MET A 185 17.90 -14.32 8.45
CA MET A 185 16.76 -15.18 8.77
C MET A 185 17.19 -16.53 9.32
N PHE A 186 18.28 -17.12 8.80
CA PHE A 186 18.83 -18.36 9.32
C PHE A 186 19.38 -18.20 10.74
N LEU A 187 20.24 -17.21 10.98
CA LEU A 187 20.86 -16.95 12.28
C LEU A 187 19.82 -16.67 13.37
N ARG A 188 18.76 -15.90 13.06
CA ARG A 188 17.69 -15.64 14.03
C ARG A 188 16.83 -16.86 14.34
N ASN A 189 16.71 -17.80 13.40
CA ASN A 189 15.86 -18.99 13.56
C ASN A 189 16.61 -20.26 13.98
N SER A 190 17.95 -20.25 14.02
CA SER A 190 18.76 -21.42 14.35
C SER A 190 18.40 -22.03 15.71
N PHE A 191 18.02 -21.19 16.68
CA PHE A 191 17.62 -21.62 18.04
C PHE A 191 16.24 -22.27 18.11
N LYS A 192 15.33 -21.94 17.18
CA LYS A 192 13.99 -22.54 17.12
C LYS A 192 14.03 -23.96 16.58
N GLN A 193 14.90 -24.20 15.61
CA GLN A 193 15.04 -25.50 14.93
C GLN A 193 15.84 -26.48 15.79
N ASP A 194 16.99 -26.04 16.33
CA ASP A 194 17.83 -26.82 17.24
C ASP A 194 18.60 -25.87 18.17
N LEU A 195 18.16 -25.82 19.43
CA LEU A 195 18.79 -25.00 20.46
C LEU A 195 20.26 -25.38 20.72
N SER A 196 20.65 -26.64 20.53
CA SER A 196 22.05 -27.05 20.64
C SER A 196 22.89 -26.47 19.51
N PHE A 197 22.39 -26.54 18.28
CA PHE A 197 23.06 -25.99 17.10
C PHE A 197 23.21 -24.46 17.19
N GLY A 198 22.14 -23.75 17.54
CA GLY A 198 22.19 -22.29 17.74
C GLY A 198 23.22 -21.88 18.81
N ASN A 199 23.26 -22.59 19.94
CA ASN A 199 24.24 -22.33 21.00
C ASN A 199 25.68 -22.58 20.57
N LYS A 200 25.94 -23.61 19.74
CA LYS A 200 27.28 -23.85 19.18
C LYS A 200 27.71 -22.72 18.26
N LEU A 201 26.84 -22.26 17.37
CA LEU A 201 27.11 -21.13 16.48
C LEU A 201 27.40 -19.85 17.27
N LEU A 202 26.58 -19.52 18.27
CA LEU A 202 26.77 -18.32 19.10
C LEU A 202 28.07 -18.40 19.91
N LYS A 203 28.39 -19.55 20.49
CA LYS A 203 29.65 -19.75 21.21
C LYS A 203 30.85 -19.54 20.28
N TYR A 204 30.83 -20.18 19.12
CA TYR A 204 31.89 -20.02 18.12
C TYR A 204 32.04 -18.56 17.70
N ALA A 205 30.93 -17.87 17.43
CA ALA A 205 30.90 -16.48 17.02
C ALA A 205 31.48 -15.53 18.08
N LEU A 206 31.19 -15.74 19.36
CA LEU A 206 31.72 -14.91 20.45
C LEU A 206 33.21 -15.15 20.72
N GLU A 207 33.72 -16.35 20.45
CA GLU A 207 35.12 -16.74 20.70
C GLU A 207 36.06 -16.43 19.52
N ASN A 208 35.52 -16.12 18.34
CA ASN A 208 36.28 -15.94 17.10
C ASN A 208 36.00 -14.59 16.43
N ASN A 209 36.88 -14.17 15.52
CA ASN A 209 36.73 -12.91 14.78
C ASN A 209 35.74 -13.05 13.61
N VAL A 210 34.44 -13.18 13.92
CA VAL A 210 33.35 -13.16 12.94
C VAL A 210 32.78 -11.74 12.80
N LYS A 211 32.06 -11.46 11.69
CA LYS A 211 31.38 -10.16 11.50
C LYS A 211 30.41 -9.92 12.67
N GLU A 212 30.48 -8.72 13.29
CA GLU A 212 29.66 -8.36 14.46
C GLU A 212 28.16 -8.56 14.21
N ARG A 213 27.70 -8.23 13.01
CA ARG A 213 26.30 -8.40 12.61
C ARG A 213 25.78 -9.83 12.79
N PHE A 214 26.61 -10.84 12.51
CA PHE A 214 26.19 -12.23 12.71
C PHE A 214 26.02 -12.58 14.19
N ILE A 215 26.86 -12.02 15.07
CA ILE A 215 26.72 -12.17 16.52
C ILE A 215 25.39 -11.55 16.96
N SER A 216 25.06 -10.37 16.44
CA SER A 216 23.81 -9.68 16.77
C SER A 216 22.57 -10.46 16.40
N ASP A 217 22.51 -11.00 15.19
CA ASP A 217 21.35 -11.80 14.74
C ASP A 217 21.23 -13.12 15.52
N LEU A 218 22.35 -13.72 15.94
CA LEU A 218 22.34 -14.87 16.84
C LEU A 218 21.85 -14.49 18.25
N LEU A 219 22.27 -13.35 18.80
CA LEU A 219 21.81 -12.87 20.11
C LEU A 219 20.30 -12.55 20.11
N ILE A 220 19.81 -11.92 19.04
CA ILE A 220 18.37 -11.70 18.81
C ILE A 220 17.63 -13.04 18.79
N GLY A 221 18.12 -14.01 18.00
CA GLY A 221 17.54 -15.34 17.90
C GLY A 221 17.52 -16.11 19.22
N ALA A 222 18.62 -16.04 19.99
CA ALA A 222 18.76 -16.67 21.30
C ALA A 222 17.73 -16.15 22.31
N TYR A 223 17.65 -14.82 22.48
CA TYR A 223 16.69 -14.20 23.40
C TYR A 223 15.26 -14.52 23.01
N ASN A 224 14.91 -14.36 21.73
CA ASN A 224 13.56 -14.60 21.23
C ASN A 224 13.15 -16.09 21.29
N SER A 225 14.10 -16.99 21.49
CA SER A 225 13.86 -18.43 21.70
C SER A 225 13.90 -18.84 23.18
N GLY A 226 14.08 -17.89 24.10
CA GLY A 226 13.97 -18.08 25.55
C GLY A 226 15.28 -17.99 26.34
N ASP A 227 16.43 -17.78 25.71
CA ASP A 227 17.69 -17.53 26.44
C ASP A 227 17.77 -16.06 26.88
N LEU A 228 17.15 -15.76 28.03
CA LEU A 228 17.14 -14.40 28.59
C LEU A 228 18.53 -13.86 28.90
N THR A 229 19.57 -14.70 29.04
CA THR A 229 20.95 -14.24 29.29
C THR A 229 21.56 -13.52 28.08
N ALA A 230 20.97 -13.67 26.89
CA ALA A 230 21.41 -12.97 25.69
C ALA A 230 21.31 -11.45 25.81
N ILE A 231 20.40 -10.91 26.64
CA ILE A 231 20.30 -9.47 26.87
C ILE A 231 21.55 -8.93 27.58
N ASP A 232 22.12 -9.68 28.53
CA ASP A 232 23.32 -9.29 29.25
C ASP A 232 24.51 -9.18 28.29
N LYS A 233 24.64 -10.17 27.40
CA LYS A 233 25.66 -10.20 26.35
C LYS A 233 25.47 -9.05 25.37
N ALA A 234 24.24 -8.76 24.95
CA ALA A 234 23.94 -7.60 24.11
C ALA A 234 24.34 -6.28 24.79
N THR A 235 23.96 -6.08 26.06
CA THR A 235 24.32 -4.86 26.80
C THR A 235 25.83 -4.68 26.98
N SER A 236 26.58 -5.78 27.07
CA SER A 236 28.05 -5.75 27.17
C SER A 236 28.75 -5.26 25.89
N LEU A 237 28.04 -5.23 24.76
CA LEU A 237 28.58 -4.70 23.50
C LEU A 237 28.60 -3.18 23.44
N LYS A 238 27.89 -2.48 24.34
CA LYS A 238 27.77 -1.02 24.36
C LYS A 238 29.13 -0.31 24.26
N ASP A 239 30.11 -0.76 25.04
CA ASP A 239 31.43 -0.13 25.11
C ASP A 239 32.30 -0.38 23.86
N LYS A 240 31.96 -1.41 23.07
CA LYS A 240 32.68 -1.76 21.84
C LYS A 240 32.03 -1.14 20.61
N ASN A 241 30.72 -1.32 20.49
CA ASN A 241 29.91 -0.82 19.38
C ASN A 241 28.52 -0.48 19.90
N TYR A 242 28.29 0.82 20.11
CA TYR A 242 27.05 1.30 20.69
C TYR A 242 25.85 1.14 19.74
N SER A 243 26.04 1.40 18.44
CA SER A 243 24.98 1.21 17.43
C SER A 243 24.53 -0.25 17.38
N GLU A 244 25.47 -1.20 17.40
CA GLU A 244 25.12 -2.62 17.33
C GLU A 244 24.41 -3.11 18.61
N CYS A 245 24.79 -2.57 19.78
CA CYS A 245 24.07 -2.81 21.03
C CYS A 245 22.59 -2.36 20.92
N LEU A 246 22.34 -1.14 20.46
CA LEU A 246 20.99 -0.61 20.25
C LEU A 246 20.24 -1.42 19.18
N PHE A 247 20.93 -1.81 18.11
CA PHE A 247 20.37 -2.63 17.04
C PHE A 247 19.80 -3.95 17.57
N ILE A 248 20.56 -4.65 18.43
CA ILE A 248 20.12 -5.90 19.06
C ILE A 248 18.91 -5.64 19.96
N LEU A 249 19.05 -4.69 20.89
CA LEU A 249 18.02 -4.40 21.89
C LEU A 249 16.69 -3.99 21.24
N GLY A 250 16.74 -3.20 20.17
CA GLY A 250 15.54 -2.76 19.45
C GLY A 250 14.78 -3.91 18.78
N ARG A 251 15.36 -5.11 18.66
CA ARG A 251 14.79 -6.28 17.97
C ARG A 251 14.52 -7.46 18.89
N LEU A 252 14.63 -7.27 20.21
CA LEU A 252 14.28 -8.27 21.20
C LEU A 252 12.76 -8.26 21.49
N ASN A 253 12.15 -9.44 21.56
CA ASN A 253 10.77 -9.62 21.95
C ASN A 253 10.67 -9.66 23.48
N PHE A 254 10.76 -8.50 24.14
CA PHE A 254 10.87 -8.44 25.61
C PHE A 254 9.76 -9.20 26.33
N GLN A 255 10.18 -10.10 27.23
CA GLN A 255 9.28 -11.01 27.94
C GLN A 255 8.85 -10.49 29.33
N ASN A 256 9.49 -9.46 29.87
CA ASN A 256 9.20 -8.94 31.21
C ASN A 256 9.63 -7.47 31.33
N GLU A 257 9.13 -6.79 32.36
CA GLU A 257 9.41 -5.38 32.66
C GLU A 257 10.89 -5.10 32.94
N ILE A 258 11.60 -6.04 33.58
CA ILE A 258 13.00 -5.86 33.99
C ILE A 258 13.91 -5.76 32.75
N ASP A 259 13.66 -6.60 31.75
CA ASP A 259 14.41 -6.57 30.49
C ASP A 259 14.15 -5.29 29.71
N ILE A 260 12.91 -4.78 29.74
CA ILE A 260 12.53 -3.50 29.13
C ILE A 260 13.27 -2.36 29.81
N GLU A 261 13.25 -2.29 31.14
CA GLU A 261 13.96 -1.27 31.91
C GLU A 261 15.47 -1.33 31.64
N LYS A 262 16.04 -2.54 31.60
CA LYS A 262 17.45 -2.75 31.28
C LYS A 262 17.82 -2.24 29.90
N ALA A 263 17.02 -2.54 28.89
CA ALA A 263 17.22 -2.08 27.52
C ALA A 263 17.04 -0.57 27.39
N TYR A 264 16.00 -0.02 28.03
CA TYR A 264 15.71 1.42 28.05
C TYR A 264 16.88 2.23 28.62
N ASN A 265 17.48 1.75 29.72
CA ASN A 265 18.65 2.38 30.33
C ASN A 265 19.89 2.40 29.40
N GLN A 266 19.92 1.62 28.31
CA GLN A 266 21.01 1.66 27.35
C GLN A 266 20.91 2.83 26.36
N ILE A 267 19.72 3.44 26.18
CA ILE A 267 19.49 4.58 25.28
C ILE A 267 20.36 5.78 25.68
N GLY A 268 20.60 6.01 26.97
CA GLY A 268 21.47 7.11 27.42
C GLY A 268 21.00 8.49 26.94
N GLU A 269 21.95 9.35 26.59
CA GLU A 269 21.67 10.67 25.99
C GLU A 269 21.32 10.53 24.51
N ILE A 270 20.38 11.34 24.03
CA ILE A 270 19.97 11.32 22.61
C ILE A 270 21.11 11.76 21.70
N GLU A 271 21.31 11.03 20.62
CA GLU A 271 22.29 11.37 19.60
C GLU A 271 21.66 12.29 18.54
N ILE A 272 22.24 13.47 18.34
CA ILE A 272 21.70 14.52 17.46
C ILE A 272 22.63 14.82 16.28
N LYS A 273 23.73 14.08 16.12
CA LYS A 273 24.72 14.24 15.05
C LYS A 273 24.88 12.97 14.23
N ASP A 274 24.89 11.80 14.87
CA ASP A 274 25.03 10.51 14.17
C ASP A 274 23.66 9.92 13.84
N VAL A 275 23.35 9.86 12.53
CA VAL A 275 22.06 9.39 12.01
C VAL A 275 21.83 7.91 12.32
N ASP A 276 22.87 7.07 12.28
CA ASP A 276 22.70 5.62 12.50
C ASP A 276 22.36 5.34 13.96
N ILE A 277 23.09 5.95 14.89
CA ILE A 277 22.81 5.82 16.32
C ILE A 277 21.42 6.38 16.64
N ALA A 278 21.07 7.56 16.14
CA ALA A 278 19.75 8.17 16.36
C ALA A 278 18.62 7.27 15.84
N HIS A 279 18.79 6.65 14.67
CA HIS A 279 17.83 5.69 14.13
C HIS A 279 17.72 4.44 15.02
N GLN A 280 18.82 3.84 15.47
CA GLN A 280 18.73 2.68 16.36
C GLN A 280 18.13 3.03 17.73
N GLN A 281 18.40 4.22 18.27
CA GLN A 281 17.75 4.72 19.49
C GLN A 281 16.23 4.83 19.29
N SER A 282 15.81 5.48 18.19
CA SER A 282 14.40 5.63 17.82
C SER A 282 13.70 4.27 17.64
N TYR A 283 14.33 3.33 16.94
CA TYR A 283 13.79 1.98 16.74
C TYR A 283 13.66 1.20 18.07
N LEU A 284 14.63 1.33 18.99
CA LEU A 284 14.53 0.75 20.32
C LEU A 284 13.38 1.37 21.12
N ILE A 285 13.24 2.70 21.08
CA ILE A 285 12.10 3.40 21.72
C ILE A 285 10.79 2.89 21.14
N GLN A 286 10.70 2.71 19.82
CA GLN A 286 9.52 2.17 19.16
C GLN A 286 9.14 0.79 19.72
N ASN A 287 10.09 -0.16 19.74
CA ASN A 287 9.86 -1.50 20.26
C ASN A 287 9.44 -1.49 21.75
N ILE A 288 10.02 -0.61 22.55
CA ILE A 288 9.65 -0.44 23.96
C ILE A 288 8.24 0.12 24.10
N VAL A 289 7.87 1.16 23.34
CA VAL A 289 6.54 1.79 23.43
C VAL A 289 5.43 0.83 23.01
N GLU A 290 5.66 -0.01 22.00
CA GLU A 290 4.67 -0.99 21.53
C GLU A 290 4.51 -2.20 22.46
N ASN A 291 5.44 -2.41 23.40
CA ASN A 291 5.38 -3.55 24.29
C ASN A 291 4.34 -3.34 25.40
N LYS A 292 3.38 -4.27 25.51
CA LYS A 292 2.29 -4.24 26.51
C LYS A 292 2.76 -4.29 27.96
N LYS A 293 4.00 -4.72 28.22
CA LYS A 293 4.60 -4.80 29.55
C LYS A 293 5.36 -3.53 29.92
N THR A 294 5.41 -2.51 29.06
CA THR A 294 6.13 -1.27 29.36
C THR A 294 5.37 -0.45 30.39
N THR A 295 6.10 0.09 31.37
CA THR A 295 5.52 0.91 32.44
C THR A 295 5.14 2.31 31.93
N GLU A 296 4.13 2.93 32.55
CA GLU A 296 3.67 4.27 32.17
C GLU A 296 4.79 5.34 32.30
N ALA A 297 5.71 5.16 33.25
CA ALA A 297 6.86 6.05 33.43
C ALA A 297 7.82 6.01 32.23
N ILE A 298 8.17 4.81 31.76
CA ILE A 298 9.03 4.62 30.58
C ILE A 298 8.32 5.13 29.33
N LEU A 299 7.02 4.89 29.19
CA LEU A 299 6.22 5.41 28.07
C LEU A 299 6.28 6.93 27.99
N LYS A 300 6.03 7.63 29.11
CA LYS A 300 6.08 9.10 29.14
C LYS A 300 7.46 9.64 28.77
N GLN A 301 8.53 9.05 29.30
CA GLN A 301 9.89 9.48 28.98
C GLN A 301 10.27 9.18 27.52
N SER A 302 9.78 8.07 26.95
CA SER A 302 9.97 7.73 25.54
C SER A 302 9.42 8.81 24.60
N PHE A 303 8.23 9.35 24.89
CA PHE A 303 7.68 10.47 24.12
C PHE A 303 8.44 11.79 24.34
N ILE A 304 9.07 11.98 25.50
CA ILE A 304 9.99 13.11 25.72
C ILE A 304 11.20 12.98 24.81
N PHE A 305 11.80 11.79 24.67
CA PHE A 305 12.90 11.58 23.73
C PHE A 305 12.51 11.89 22.29
N TYR A 306 11.33 11.44 21.83
CA TYR A 306 10.85 11.82 20.50
C TYR A 306 10.71 13.34 20.34
N LEU A 307 10.20 14.05 21.35
CA LEU A 307 10.13 15.51 21.33
C LEU A 307 11.53 16.14 21.25
N GLU A 308 12.51 15.61 21.97
CA GLU A 308 13.88 16.13 21.96
C GLU A 308 14.57 15.88 20.60
N PHE A 309 14.40 14.70 19.99
CA PHE A 309 14.87 14.42 18.63
C PHE A 309 14.29 15.43 17.62
N LEU A 310 12.98 15.65 17.65
CA LEU A 310 12.31 16.57 16.72
C LEU A 310 12.66 18.04 16.95
N ASN A 311 13.04 18.42 18.17
CA ASN A 311 13.39 19.81 18.48
C ASN A 311 14.84 20.16 18.15
N ASN A 312 15.76 19.22 18.37
CA ASN A 312 17.20 19.46 18.40
C ASN A 312 18.00 18.72 17.32
N GLY A 313 17.41 17.71 16.65
CA GLY A 313 18.06 16.93 15.61
C GLY A 313 18.27 17.73 14.31
N THR A 314 19.15 17.21 13.45
CA THR A 314 19.28 17.65 12.05
C THR A 314 18.07 17.19 11.23
N ASP A 315 17.82 17.79 10.06
CA ASP A 315 16.70 17.38 9.19
C ASP A 315 16.74 15.89 8.84
N GLU A 316 17.92 15.31 8.63
CA GLU A 316 18.10 13.87 8.36
C GLU A 316 17.66 13.01 9.55
N ILE A 317 18.07 13.37 10.77
CA ILE A 317 17.67 12.67 12.00
C ILE A 317 16.18 12.83 12.23
N ILE A 318 15.66 14.05 12.12
CA ILE A 318 14.24 14.35 12.27
C ILE A 318 13.41 13.48 11.32
N ASN A 319 13.80 13.38 10.05
CA ASN A 319 13.11 12.56 9.06
C ASN A 319 13.20 11.05 9.39
N SER A 320 14.37 10.58 9.81
CA SER A 320 14.57 9.16 10.18
C SER A 320 13.74 8.78 11.40
N VAL A 321 13.81 9.57 12.47
CA VAL A 321 13.05 9.33 13.71
C VAL A 321 11.54 9.45 13.46
N PHE A 322 11.12 10.41 12.63
CA PHE A 322 9.71 10.58 12.30
C PHE A 322 9.13 9.42 11.49
N HIS A 323 9.96 8.74 10.68
CA HIS A 323 9.55 7.50 10.04
C HIS A 323 9.16 6.43 11.07
N ASP A 324 9.99 6.20 12.08
CA ASP A 324 9.70 5.23 13.14
C ASP A 324 8.47 5.63 13.97
N ILE A 325 8.32 6.92 14.29
CA ILE A 325 7.11 7.47 14.94
C ILE A 325 5.86 7.16 14.10
N SER A 326 5.93 7.31 12.77
CA SER A 326 4.78 7.06 11.89
C SER A 326 4.31 5.59 11.93
N MET A 327 5.25 4.66 12.11
CA MET A 327 5.03 3.21 12.16
C MET A 327 4.52 2.70 13.52
N LEU A 328 4.57 3.51 14.58
CA LEU A 328 4.05 3.15 15.90
C LEU A 328 2.57 2.75 15.85
N ASN A 329 2.23 1.64 16.50
CA ASN A 329 0.84 1.23 16.71
C ASN A 329 0.27 1.85 18.00
N GLY A 330 -0.89 2.51 17.91
CA GLY A 330 -1.53 3.17 19.06
C GLY A 330 -0.98 4.58 19.36
N PHE A 331 -1.28 5.11 20.55
CA PHE A 331 -0.84 6.44 21.03
C PHE A 331 -1.13 7.59 20.06
N GLU A 332 -2.33 7.55 19.48
CA GLU A 332 -2.72 8.42 18.36
C GLU A 332 -2.66 9.91 18.71
N SER A 333 -3.02 10.28 19.95
CA SER A 333 -2.97 11.67 20.41
C SER A 333 -1.54 12.21 20.49
N GLU A 334 -0.62 11.42 21.05
CA GLU A 334 0.78 11.76 21.19
C GLU A 334 1.46 11.83 19.81
N LYS A 335 1.23 10.82 18.95
CA LYS A 335 1.69 10.80 17.56
C LYS A 335 1.19 12.03 16.81
N TYR A 336 -0.09 12.38 16.95
CA TYR A 336 -0.66 13.54 16.30
C TYR A 336 -0.01 14.85 16.77
N GLY A 337 0.31 14.97 18.06
CA GLY A 337 1.10 16.09 18.59
C GLY A 337 2.50 16.18 17.95
N LEU A 338 3.19 15.05 17.81
CA LEU A 338 4.50 14.97 17.16
C LEU A 338 4.45 15.34 15.67
N LEU A 339 3.36 15.00 14.95
CA LEU A 339 3.15 15.41 13.57
C LEU A 339 3.12 16.93 13.42
N HIS A 340 2.40 17.64 14.29
CA HIS A 340 2.36 19.11 14.25
C HIS A 340 3.75 19.71 14.47
N LEU A 341 4.52 19.17 15.42
CA LEU A 341 5.88 19.60 15.66
C LEU A 341 6.76 19.36 14.43
N TYR A 342 6.73 18.16 13.85
CA TYR A 342 7.47 17.80 12.65
C TYR A 342 7.15 18.73 11.47
N LEU A 343 5.86 18.96 11.18
CA LEU A 343 5.43 19.83 10.09
C LEU A 343 5.87 21.28 10.32
N SER A 344 5.81 21.76 11.56
CA SER A 344 6.26 23.12 11.89
C SER A 344 7.76 23.34 11.69
N LYS A 345 8.56 22.29 11.85
CA LYS A 345 10.03 22.32 11.73
C LYS A 345 10.50 22.12 10.29
N THR A 346 9.94 21.13 9.60
CA THR A 346 10.43 20.68 8.29
C THR A 346 9.67 21.29 7.11
N GLY A 347 8.41 21.69 7.31
CA GLY A 347 7.50 22.06 6.22
C GLY A 347 7.16 20.91 5.26
N ASN A 348 7.53 19.66 5.59
CA ASN A 348 7.32 18.52 4.70
C ASN A 348 5.92 17.91 4.84
N PHE A 349 4.96 18.45 4.09
CA PHE A 349 3.57 17.96 4.09
C PHE A 349 3.38 16.59 3.41
N ALA A 350 4.35 16.12 2.61
CA ALA A 350 4.23 14.84 1.90
C ALA A 350 4.11 13.65 2.86
N VAL A 351 4.60 13.79 4.10
CA VAL A 351 4.53 12.74 5.12
C VAL A 351 3.10 12.35 5.52
N ILE A 352 2.15 13.29 5.39
CA ILE A 352 0.72 13.09 5.73
C ILE A 352 0.14 11.90 4.94
N LYS A 353 0.60 11.70 3.69
CA LYS A 353 0.15 10.64 2.78
C LYS A 353 0.26 9.24 3.37
N HIS A 354 1.22 9.01 4.26
CA HIS A 354 1.46 7.70 4.88
C HIS A 354 1.34 7.71 6.41
N PHE A 355 1.28 8.87 7.05
CA PHE A 355 1.31 8.95 8.51
C PHE A 355 0.11 8.26 9.20
N PHE A 356 -1.06 8.28 8.58
CA PHE A 356 -2.30 7.80 9.19
C PHE A 356 -2.59 6.30 8.96
N TYR A 357 -1.70 5.52 8.32
CA TYR A 357 -1.93 4.09 8.06
C TYR A 357 -2.14 3.24 9.33
N HIS A 358 -1.44 3.60 10.40
CA HIS A 358 -1.47 2.90 11.69
C HIS A 358 -2.43 3.52 12.72
N PHE A 359 -3.27 4.47 12.30
CA PHE A 359 -4.31 5.04 13.15
C PHE A 359 -5.60 4.21 13.07
N SER A 360 -6.37 4.25 14.15
CA SER A 360 -7.67 3.60 14.31
C SER A 360 -8.81 4.61 14.24
N GLU A 361 -8.59 5.84 14.71
CA GLU A 361 -9.60 6.89 14.71
C GLU A 361 -9.44 7.86 13.52
N PRO A 362 -10.46 8.01 12.66
CA PRO A 362 -10.39 8.92 11.51
C PRO A 362 -10.37 10.40 11.93
N VAL A 363 -10.76 10.75 13.16
CA VAL A 363 -10.87 12.14 13.61
C VAL A 363 -9.58 12.96 13.38
N TYR A 364 -8.41 12.33 13.52
CA TYR A 364 -7.13 13.02 13.40
C TYR A 364 -6.81 13.46 11.98
N ILE A 365 -7.08 12.62 10.96
CA ILE A 365 -6.85 13.00 9.56
C ILE A 365 -7.81 14.13 9.13
N PHE A 366 -9.06 14.07 9.61
CA PHE A 366 -10.04 15.11 9.32
C PHE A 366 -9.70 16.43 10.03
N ASP A 367 -9.20 16.40 11.27
CA ASP A 367 -8.77 17.60 12.00
C ASP A 367 -7.63 18.33 11.27
N ILE A 368 -6.55 17.63 10.87
CA ILE A 368 -5.44 18.27 10.16
C ILE A 368 -5.88 18.77 8.78
N MET A 369 -6.71 18.02 8.07
CA MET A 369 -7.24 18.40 6.77
C MET A 369 -8.08 19.68 6.87
N MET A 370 -8.97 19.77 7.87
CA MET A 370 -9.76 20.98 8.13
C MET A 370 -8.87 22.18 8.48
N ARG A 371 -7.84 21.99 9.32
CA ARG A 371 -6.90 23.08 9.69
C ARG A 371 -6.13 23.62 8.49
N LEU A 372 -5.71 22.73 7.58
CA LEU A 372 -4.98 23.14 6.37
C LEU A 372 -5.92 23.82 5.37
N PHE A 373 -7.13 23.30 5.21
CA PHE A 373 -8.13 23.90 4.34
C PHE A 373 -8.61 25.28 4.83
N ASP A 374 -8.75 25.49 6.14
CA ASP A 374 -9.17 26.79 6.68
C ASP A 374 -8.12 27.90 6.44
N LYS A 375 -6.83 27.54 6.37
CA LYS A 375 -5.75 28.49 6.05
C LYS A 375 -5.69 28.88 4.58
N ASP A 376 -6.02 27.96 3.68
CA ASP A 376 -6.03 28.19 2.23
C ASP A 376 -7.28 27.57 1.61
N ARG A 377 -8.37 28.35 1.64
CA ARG A 377 -9.71 27.95 1.16
C ARG A 377 -9.72 27.93 -0.36
N ASN A 378 -9.14 26.89 -0.93
CA ASN A 378 -8.94 26.77 -2.35
C ASN A 378 -9.63 25.53 -2.91
N HIS A 379 -10.35 25.70 -4.02
CA HIS A 379 -10.91 24.57 -4.77
C HIS A 379 -9.81 23.62 -5.30
N ASN A 380 -8.54 24.04 -5.37
CA ASN A 380 -7.39 23.22 -5.72
C ASN A 380 -6.66 22.61 -4.51
N PHE A 381 -7.32 22.55 -3.34
CA PHE A 381 -6.75 21.92 -2.15
C PHE A 381 -6.21 20.50 -2.43
N PRO A 382 -4.96 20.18 -2.03
CA PRO A 382 -4.26 18.94 -2.37
C PRO A 382 -4.83 17.73 -1.61
N MET A 383 -5.86 17.12 -2.18
CA MET A 383 -6.50 15.93 -1.61
C MET A 383 -5.60 14.69 -1.65
N ASP A 384 -4.64 14.65 -2.56
CA ASP A 384 -3.67 13.56 -2.75
C ASP A 384 -2.84 13.25 -1.49
N LEU A 385 -2.69 14.25 -0.60
CA LEU A 385 -2.06 14.08 0.71
C LEU A 385 -2.89 13.25 1.68
N PHE A 386 -4.22 13.17 1.51
CA PHE A 386 -5.15 12.56 2.46
C PHE A 386 -5.83 11.29 1.93
N GLU A 387 -5.87 11.11 0.60
CA GLU A 387 -6.55 10.01 -0.09
C GLU A 387 -6.28 8.63 0.53
N ASN A 388 -5.01 8.30 0.72
CA ASN A 388 -4.57 7.03 1.27
C ASN A 388 -5.14 6.77 2.67
N GLY A 389 -5.04 7.76 3.56
CA GLY A 389 -5.54 7.64 4.92
C GLY A 389 -7.06 7.53 4.97
N ILE A 390 -7.76 8.34 4.19
CA ILE A 390 -9.23 8.29 4.10
C ILE A 390 -9.69 6.92 3.58
N SER A 391 -9.03 6.39 2.54
CA SER A 391 -9.37 5.07 1.99
C SER A 391 -9.16 3.96 3.00
N GLU A 392 -8.06 4.01 3.75
CA GLU A 392 -7.76 3.05 4.81
C GLU A 392 -8.83 3.07 5.92
N PHE A 393 -9.21 4.26 6.39
CA PHE A 393 -10.27 4.40 7.38
C PHE A 393 -11.65 3.99 6.86
N TRP A 394 -11.97 4.28 5.60
CA TRP A 394 -13.22 3.84 4.99
C TRP A 394 -13.33 2.31 4.98
N ASN A 395 -12.23 1.62 4.67
CA ASN A 395 -12.16 0.17 4.63
C ASN A 395 -12.19 -0.47 6.04
N LYS A 396 -11.48 0.11 7.01
CA LYS A 396 -11.40 -0.41 8.38
C LYS A 396 -12.59 -0.04 9.25
N ASN A 397 -13.07 1.21 9.16
CA ASN A 397 -14.10 1.79 10.03
C ASN A 397 -15.01 2.75 9.25
N HIS A 398 -15.81 2.18 8.36
CA HIS A 398 -16.77 2.91 7.53
C HIS A 398 -17.67 3.86 8.33
N ILE A 399 -18.23 3.41 9.46
CA ILE A 399 -19.24 4.18 10.21
C ILE A 399 -18.67 5.49 10.75
N LYS A 400 -17.52 5.44 11.45
CA LYS A 400 -16.90 6.66 11.99
C LYS A 400 -16.36 7.57 10.89
N THR A 401 -15.86 6.98 9.80
CA THR A 401 -15.35 7.76 8.66
C THR A 401 -16.48 8.52 7.98
N GLU A 402 -17.62 7.85 7.74
CA GLU A 402 -18.82 8.48 7.22
C GLU A 402 -19.31 9.61 8.14
N GLU A 403 -19.29 9.42 9.45
CA GLU A 403 -19.64 10.47 10.41
C GLU A 403 -18.70 11.68 10.29
N CYS A 404 -17.39 11.47 10.13
CA CYS A 404 -16.43 12.55 9.91
C CYS A 404 -16.71 13.31 8.61
N ILE A 405 -17.02 12.61 7.51
CA ILE A 405 -17.39 13.24 6.23
C ILE A 405 -18.68 14.05 6.39
N LEU A 406 -19.69 13.50 7.05
CA LEU A 406 -20.96 14.20 7.31
C LEU A 406 -20.75 15.44 8.19
N ASN A 407 -19.82 15.39 9.14
CA ASN A 407 -19.51 16.52 10.02
C ASN A 407 -18.93 17.72 9.26
N LEU A 408 -18.28 17.52 8.10
CA LEU A 408 -17.82 18.62 7.22
C LEU A 408 -18.98 19.48 6.71
N PHE A 409 -20.18 18.90 6.56
CA PHE A 409 -21.38 19.65 6.17
C PHE A 409 -22.12 20.30 7.34
N LYS A 410 -21.80 19.95 8.60
CA LYS A 410 -22.49 20.45 9.80
C LYS A 410 -21.97 21.77 10.35
N GLN A 411 -20.68 22.05 10.16
CA GLN A 411 -20.00 23.16 10.84
C GLN A 411 -20.21 24.49 10.13
N TYR A 412 -19.48 24.70 9.03
CA TYR A 412 -19.48 25.93 8.25
C TYR A 412 -19.80 25.64 6.79
N SER A 413 -20.42 26.59 6.10
CA SER A 413 -20.79 26.43 4.68
C SER A 413 -19.58 26.09 3.81
N PHE A 414 -18.45 26.78 4.04
CA PHE A 414 -17.21 26.59 3.27
C PHE A 414 -16.58 25.21 3.43
N LEU A 415 -16.73 24.55 4.58
CA LEU A 415 -16.23 23.18 4.80
C LEU A 415 -17.03 22.13 4.00
N GLY A 416 -18.22 22.49 3.51
CA GLY A 416 -18.98 21.62 2.60
C GLY A 416 -18.22 21.34 1.31
N VAL A 417 -17.41 22.28 0.80
CA VAL A 417 -16.53 22.07 -0.36
C VAL A 417 -15.53 20.95 -0.09
N LEU A 418 -14.91 20.97 1.11
CA LEU A 418 -14.00 19.92 1.55
C LEU A 418 -14.73 18.58 1.68
N GLY A 419 -15.96 18.58 2.17
CA GLY A 419 -16.81 17.38 2.21
C GLY A 419 -17.01 16.74 0.84
N VAL A 420 -17.30 17.54 -0.18
CA VAL A 420 -17.44 17.04 -1.57
C VAL A 420 -16.12 16.52 -2.12
N LYS A 421 -15.01 17.23 -1.86
CA LYS A 421 -13.66 16.79 -2.27
C LYS A 421 -13.30 15.44 -1.68
N VAL A 422 -13.57 15.22 -0.39
CA VAL A 422 -13.34 13.93 0.28
C VAL A 422 -14.16 12.82 -0.37
N ILE A 423 -15.45 13.06 -0.64
CA ILE A 423 -16.32 12.08 -1.31
C ILE A 423 -15.74 11.64 -2.67
N LEU A 424 -15.15 12.58 -3.42
CA LEU A 424 -14.57 12.35 -4.74
C LEU A 424 -13.15 11.77 -4.70
N SER A 425 -12.47 11.80 -3.56
CA SER A 425 -11.08 11.35 -3.41
C SER A 425 -10.97 9.82 -3.23
N SER A 426 -12.00 9.06 -3.58
CA SER A 426 -11.94 7.59 -3.55
C SER A 426 -11.04 7.09 -4.68
N HIS A 427 -10.14 6.15 -4.40
CA HIS A 427 -9.35 5.47 -5.43
C HIS A 427 -10.23 4.78 -6.49
N PHE A 428 -11.46 4.40 -6.13
CA PHE A 428 -12.45 3.81 -7.02
C PHE A 428 -13.82 4.47 -6.83
N GLY A 429 -14.25 5.27 -7.81
CA GLY A 429 -15.57 5.89 -7.80
C GLY A 429 -15.69 7.03 -6.79
N ILE A 430 -16.66 6.93 -5.88
CA ILE A 430 -16.95 7.92 -4.83
C ILE A 430 -17.27 7.22 -3.51
N TYR A 431 -17.07 7.91 -2.38
CA TYR A 431 -17.57 7.40 -1.10
C TYR A 431 -19.08 7.56 -1.01
N HIS A 432 -19.79 6.44 -0.82
CA HIS A 432 -21.24 6.41 -0.73
C HIS A 432 -21.72 6.79 0.68
N VAL A 433 -21.83 8.09 0.92
CA VAL A 433 -22.27 8.67 2.21
C VAL A 433 -23.79 8.85 2.23
N ASP A 434 -24.44 8.49 3.34
CA ASP A 434 -25.88 8.72 3.53
C ASP A 434 -26.18 10.11 4.09
N LEU A 435 -26.47 11.05 3.19
CA LEU A 435 -26.80 12.44 3.55
C LEU A 435 -28.10 12.57 4.36
N LEU A 436 -28.97 11.54 4.40
CA LEU A 436 -30.18 11.56 5.24
C LEU A 436 -29.85 11.48 6.74
N LYS A 437 -28.63 11.06 7.11
CA LYS A 437 -28.14 11.05 8.50
C LYS A 437 -27.87 12.45 9.06
N LEU A 438 -27.82 13.49 8.23
CA LEU A 438 -27.78 14.88 8.68
C LEU A 438 -29.15 15.23 9.29
N ASP A 439 -29.16 15.57 10.57
CA ASP A 439 -30.36 15.79 11.38
C ASP A 439 -30.98 17.18 11.21
N LYS A 440 -30.14 18.19 10.90
CA LYS A 440 -30.57 19.59 10.73
C LYS A 440 -30.83 19.94 9.26
N VAL A 441 -31.86 20.75 9.03
CA VAL A 441 -32.21 21.31 7.71
C VAL A 441 -30.99 21.99 7.08
N GLU A 442 -30.37 22.90 7.82
CA GLU A 442 -29.22 23.71 7.36
C GLU A 442 -28.07 22.85 6.83
N CYS A 443 -27.77 21.72 7.51
CA CYS A 443 -26.69 20.82 7.10
C CYS A 443 -27.04 20.08 5.80
N GLN A 444 -28.29 19.62 5.64
CA GLN A 444 -28.74 19.00 4.39
C GLN A 444 -28.74 20.01 3.23
N LEU A 445 -29.16 21.25 3.48
CA LEU A 445 -29.09 22.34 2.49
C LEU A 445 -27.64 22.65 2.10
N ASN A 446 -26.74 22.70 3.08
CA ASN A 446 -25.31 22.91 2.84
C ASN A 446 -24.71 21.81 1.95
N ALA A 447 -25.05 20.54 2.21
CA ALA A 447 -24.63 19.42 1.37
C ALA A 447 -25.18 19.55 -0.07
N ILE A 448 -26.47 19.87 -0.23
CA ILE A 448 -27.08 20.09 -1.55
C ILE A 448 -26.35 21.20 -2.30
N ASN A 449 -26.14 22.35 -1.67
CA ASN A 449 -25.51 23.50 -2.31
C ASN A 449 -24.09 23.19 -2.77
N ASN A 450 -23.26 22.58 -1.91
CA ASN A 450 -21.87 22.29 -2.26
C ASN A 450 -21.75 21.20 -3.34
N ILE A 451 -22.60 20.17 -3.30
CA ILE A 451 -22.62 19.13 -4.35
C ILE A 451 -23.10 19.71 -5.68
N CYS A 452 -24.14 20.55 -5.65
CA CYS A 452 -24.73 21.17 -6.84
C CYS A 452 -23.80 22.21 -7.50
N LYS A 453 -22.94 22.87 -6.72
CA LYS A 453 -21.95 23.83 -7.20
C LYS A 453 -20.66 23.17 -7.71
N TYR A 454 -20.46 21.88 -7.46
CA TYR A 454 -19.18 21.24 -7.76
C TYR A 454 -18.96 21.10 -9.28
N PRO A 455 -17.78 21.45 -9.81
CA PRO A 455 -17.65 21.82 -11.21
C PRO A 455 -17.60 20.68 -12.22
N HIS A 456 -17.38 19.46 -11.73
CA HIS A 456 -17.21 18.29 -12.56
C HIS A 456 -17.68 17.03 -11.83
N SER A 457 -17.81 15.91 -12.53
CA SER A 457 -18.23 14.63 -11.94
C SER A 457 -19.60 14.70 -11.23
N PHE A 458 -20.48 15.64 -11.60
CA PHE A 458 -21.79 15.79 -10.95
C PHE A 458 -22.66 14.55 -11.14
N ASP A 459 -22.51 13.83 -12.26
CA ASP A 459 -23.08 12.50 -12.52
C ASP A 459 -22.77 11.50 -11.40
N LYS A 460 -21.53 11.52 -10.90
CA LYS A 460 -21.12 10.64 -9.80
C LYS A 460 -21.72 11.07 -8.47
N LEU A 461 -21.90 12.37 -8.24
CA LEU A 461 -22.44 12.91 -6.99
C LEU A 461 -23.97 12.85 -6.93
N LEU A 462 -24.66 12.85 -8.08
CA LEU A 462 -26.11 12.85 -8.20
C LEU A 462 -26.79 11.72 -7.39
N PRO A 463 -26.31 10.45 -7.43
CA PRO A 463 -26.84 9.38 -6.59
C PRO A 463 -26.82 9.65 -5.09
N LEU A 464 -25.94 10.51 -4.58
CA LEU A 464 -25.85 10.83 -3.15
C LEU A 464 -26.92 11.83 -2.71
N ILE A 465 -27.26 12.80 -3.57
CA ILE A 465 -28.26 13.83 -3.23
C ILE A 465 -29.68 13.37 -3.52
N LEU A 466 -29.91 12.54 -4.55
CA LEU A 466 -31.25 12.08 -4.92
C LEU A 466 -32.07 11.45 -3.77
N PRO A 467 -31.48 10.67 -2.83
CA PRO A 467 -32.18 10.19 -1.64
C PRO A 467 -32.82 11.29 -0.78
N LEU A 468 -32.28 12.52 -0.77
CA LEU A 468 -32.84 13.66 -0.01
C LEU A 468 -34.25 14.06 -0.46
N ARG A 469 -34.71 13.63 -1.64
CA ARG A 469 -36.13 13.75 -2.06
C ARG A 469 -37.09 13.07 -1.07
N ASN A 470 -36.60 12.08 -0.32
CA ASN A 470 -37.34 11.36 0.70
C ASN A 470 -37.10 11.92 2.12
N SER A 471 -36.39 13.05 2.26
CA SER A 471 -36.17 13.69 3.55
C SER A 471 -37.51 13.99 4.25
N LYS A 472 -37.54 13.84 5.57
CA LYS A 472 -38.72 14.16 6.39
C LYS A 472 -39.03 15.67 6.38
N LEU A 473 -38.06 16.49 5.99
CA LEU A 473 -38.09 17.94 6.05
C LEU A 473 -38.54 18.50 4.70
N ARG A 474 -39.70 19.19 4.67
CA ARG A 474 -40.27 19.72 3.42
C ARG A 474 -39.33 20.70 2.72
N GLY A 475 -38.70 21.61 3.46
CA GLY A 475 -37.78 22.60 2.91
C GLY A 475 -36.58 21.98 2.17
N VAL A 476 -36.08 20.83 2.65
CA VAL A 476 -34.98 20.11 1.98
C VAL A 476 -35.45 19.55 0.64
N ARG A 477 -36.65 18.95 0.59
CA ARG A 477 -37.23 18.39 -0.64
C ARG A 477 -37.48 19.46 -1.70
N GLU A 478 -38.00 20.60 -1.30
CA GLU A 478 -38.23 21.76 -2.18
C GLU A 478 -36.89 22.32 -2.69
N HIS A 479 -35.89 22.42 -1.81
CA HIS A 479 -34.58 22.97 -2.17
C HIS A 479 -33.80 22.09 -3.15
N ILE A 480 -33.77 20.77 -2.94
CA ILE A 480 -33.11 19.86 -3.89
C ILE A 480 -33.83 19.85 -5.24
N GLN A 481 -35.17 19.92 -5.26
CA GLN A 481 -35.92 20.03 -6.50
C GLN A 481 -35.56 21.30 -7.27
N ASN A 482 -35.50 22.44 -6.59
CA ASN A 482 -35.12 23.72 -7.19
C ASN A 482 -33.66 23.70 -7.67
N SER A 483 -32.75 23.14 -6.89
CA SER A 483 -31.32 23.06 -7.23
C SER A 483 -31.10 22.19 -8.47
N LEU A 484 -31.76 21.02 -8.55
CA LEU A 484 -31.69 20.15 -9.73
C LEU A 484 -32.35 20.81 -10.96
N ALA A 485 -33.45 21.54 -10.79
CA ALA A 485 -34.06 22.30 -11.87
C ALA A 485 -33.12 23.38 -12.42
N GLN A 486 -32.40 24.10 -11.55
CA GLN A 486 -31.38 25.06 -11.95
C GLN A 486 -30.21 24.40 -12.70
N ILE A 487 -29.71 23.27 -12.21
CA ILE A 487 -28.63 22.51 -12.86
C ILE A 487 -29.03 22.04 -14.26
N VAL A 488 -30.27 21.54 -14.43
CA VAL A 488 -30.80 21.14 -15.74
C VAL A 488 -30.95 22.36 -16.65
N PHE A 489 -31.49 23.47 -16.16
CA PHE A 489 -31.68 24.65 -17.00
C PHE A 489 -30.35 25.30 -17.43
N ASN A 490 -29.41 25.47 -16.48
CA ASN A 490 -28.20 26.27 -16.70
C ASN A 490 -27.02 25.46 -17.24
N SER A 491 -26.78 24.26 -16.71
CA SER A 491 -25.46 23.62 -16.81
C SER A 491 -25.46 22.37 -17.69
N TYR A 492 -26.29 21.38 -17.36
CA TYR A 492 -26.16 20.02 -17.92
C TYR A 492 -27.35 19.56 -18.77
N HIS A 493 -28.44 20.32 -18.79
CA HIS A 493 -29.55 20.14 -19.73
C HIS A 493 -30.14 18.72 -19.77
N GLU A 494 -30.32 18.16 -20.96
CA GLU A 494 -30.98 16.87 -21.19
C GLU A 494 -30.22 15.70 -20.55
N THR A 495 -28.89 15.78 -20.48
CA THR A 495 -28.04 14.67 -19.99
C THR A 495 -28.35 14.33 -18.53
N ILE A 496 -28.28 15.33 -17.64
CA ILE A 496 -28.57 15.13 -16.22
C ILE A 496 -30.06 14.89 -15.98
N TYR A 497 -30.95 15.49 -16.77
CA TYR A 497 -32.38 15.19 -16.66
C TYR A 497 -32.68 13.69 -16.87
N LYS A 498 -32.11 13.08 -17.92
CA LYS A 498 -32.26 11.64 -18.20
C LYS A 498 -31.68 10.79 -17.07
N GLU A 499 -30.52 11.16 -16.53
CA GLU A 499 -29.92 10.45 -15.40
C GLU A 499 -30.80 10.52 -14.13
N ILE A 500 -31.39 11.68 -13.84
CA ILE A 500 -32.35 11.83 -12.73
C ILE A 500 -33.56 10.93 -12.98
N GLU A 501 -34.14 10.97 -14.18
CA GLU A 501 -35.33 10.20 -14.54
C GLU A 501 -35.10 8.68 -14.39
N ILE A 502 -33.93 8.19 -14.82
CA ILE A 502 -33.55 6.77 -14.69
C ILE A 502 -33.33 6.39 -13.22
N SER A 503 -32.76 7.29 -12.42
CA SER A 503 -32.34 7.04 -11.03
C SER A 503 -33.48 7.08 -10.01
N ILE A 504 -34.66 7.57 -10.40
CA ILE A 504 -35.81 7.63 -9.50
C ILE A 504 -36.90 6.60 -9.85
N GLY A 505 -37.72 6.26 -8.86
CA GLY A 505 -38.81 5.31 -9.02
C GLY A 505 -39.97 5.87 -9.86
N LYS A 506 -40.97 5.02 -10.13
CA LYS A 506 -42.20 5.40 -10.85
C LYS A 506 -43.37 5.77 -9.94
N THR A 507 -43.10 6.05 -8.65
CA THR A 507 -44.15 6.36 -7.68
C THR A 507 -44.80 7.72 -7.97
N LYS A 508 -46.00 7.96 -7.42
CA LYS A 508 -46.68 9.26 -7.57
C LYS A 508 -45.82 10.41 -7.04
N ARG A 509 -45.14 10.21 -5.91
CA ARG A 509 -44.24 11.20 -5.31
C ARG A 509 -43.01 11.47 -6.17
N ASP A 510 -42.42 10.43 -6.78
CA ASP A 510 -41.28 10.62 -7.69
C ASP A 510 -41.70 11.41 -8.95
N LYS A 511 -42.90 11.15 -9.49
CA LYS A 511 -43.45 11.93 -10.61
C LYS A 511 -43.69 13.40 -10.24
N GLU A 512 -44.26 13.65 -9.06
CA GLU A 512 -44.45 15.01 -8.54
C GLU A 512 -43.10 15.72 -8.35
N PHE A 513 -42.07 15.00 -7.91
CA PHE A 513 -40.71 15.52 -7.79
C PHE A 513 -40.09 15.90 -9.15
N LEU A 514 -40.32 15.11 -10.21
CA LEU A 514 -39.79 15.38 -11.55
C LEU A 514 -40.43 16.56 -12.27
N ASN A 515 -41.72 16.85 -12.02
CA ASN A 515 -42.47 17.81 -12.84
C ASN A 515 -41.78 19.18 -12.98
N PRO A 516 -41.27 19.82 -11.89
CA PRO A 516 -40.57 21.09 -12.01
C PRO A 516 -39.24 21.00 -12.75
N ILE A 517 -38.51 19.89 -12.59
CA ILE A 517 -37.23 19.65 -13.29
C ILE A 517 -37.48 19.47 -14.80
N LYS A 518 -38.54 18.74 -15.16
CA LYS A 518 -38.98 18.59 -16.56
C LYS A 518 -39.35 19.93 -17.17
N LYS A 519 -40.09 20.76 -16.44
CA LYS A 519 -40.46 22.12 -16.89
C LYS A 519 -39.21 22.97 -17.14
N ALA A 520 -38.20 22.87 -16.28
CA ALA A 520 -36.93 23.57 -16.48
C ALA A 520 -36.22 23.13 -17.79
N LEU A 521 -36.26 21.83 -18.13
CA LEU A 521 -35.75 21.34 -19.42
C LEU A 521 -36.55 21.89 -20.62
N GLU A 522 -37.88 21.93 -20.52
CA GLU A 522 -38.74 22.51 -21.55
C GLU A 522 -38.45 24.00 -21.75
N ASP A 523 -38.23 24.75 -20.66
CA ASP A 523 -37.89 26.17 -20.72
C ASP A 523 -36.48 26.38 -21.30
N TYR A 524 -35.53 25.48 -21.04
CA TYR A 524 -34.23 25.47 -21.71
C TYR A 524 -34.37 25.27 -23.24
N TYR A 525 -35.20 24.32 -23.69
CA TYR A 525 -35.40 24.11 -25.13
C TYR A 525 -35.99 25.33 -25.82
N LYS A 526 -36.94 26.03 -25.19
CA LYS A 526 -37.46 27.32 -25.71
C LYS A 526 -36.36 28.36 -25.82
N LEU A 527 -35.48 28.46 -24.81
CA LEU A 527 -34.37 29.40 -24.85
C LEU A 527 -33.35 29.03 -25.94
N LYS A 528 -33.09 27.74 -26.12
CA LYS A 528 -32.20 27.23 -27.18
C LYS A 528 -32.76 27.58 -28.56
N GLU A 529 -34.03 27.28 -28.82
CA GLU A 529 -34.71 27.64 -30.08
C GLU A 529 -34.67 29.16 -30.33
N LEU A 530 -34.89 29.98 -29.29
CA LEU A 530 -34.78 31.43 -29.41
C LEU A 530 -33.36 31.86 -29.79
N LYS A 531 -32.32 31.31 -29.13
CA LYS A 531 -30.92 31.64 -29.43
C LYS A 531 -30.52 31.19 -30.84
N GLU A 532 -30.95 30.01 -31.26
CA GLU A 532 -30.72 29.47 -32.61
C GLU A 532 -31.45 30.28 -33.69
N SER A 533 -32.55 30.96 -33.34
CA SER A 533 -33.27 31.85 -34.26
C SER A 533 -32.59 33.21 -34.50
N ILE A 534 -31.61 33.57 -33.67
CA ILE A 534 -30.85 34.83 -33.77
C ILE A 534 -29.52 34.54 -34.46
N ASN A 535 -29.41 34.89 -35.75
CA ASN A 535 -28.20 34.69 -36.55
C ASN A 535 -26.94 35.28 -35.90
N ASP A 536 -27.02 36.47 -35.30
CA ASP A 536 -25.91 37.12 -34.58
C ASP A 536 -25.36 36.28 -33.40
N LEU A 537 -26.11 35.29 -32.91
CA LEU A 537 -25.68 34.37 -31.85
C LEU A 537 -25.23 33.01 -32.39
N ASN A 538 -25.26 32.80 -33.71
CA ASN A 538 -24.82 31.57 -34.33
C ASN A 538 -23.28 31.54 -34.35
N PRO A 539 -22.64 30.62 -33.59
CA PRO A 539 -21.18 30.58 -33.49
C PRO A 539 -20.52 30.29 -34.84
N TYR A 540 -21.17 29.54 -35.73
CA TYR A 540 -20.62 29.26 -37.06
C TYR A 540 -20.65 30.47 -37.97
N GLU A 541 -21.69 31.31 -37.88
CA GLU A 541 -21.76 32.55 -38.65
C GLU A 541 -20.80 33.60 -38.09
N ASN A 542 -20.73 33.74 -36.76
CA ASN A 542 -19.76 34.63 -36.12
C ASN A 542 -18.31 34.24 -36.41
N GLU A 543 -17.97 32.96 -36.32
CA GLU A 543 -16.62 32.47 -36.66
C GLU A 543 -16.32 32.65 -38.14
N ARG A 544 -17.29 32.39 -39.02
CA ARG A 544 -17.16 32.66 -40.45
C ARG A 544 -16.96 34.14 -40.73
N ASP A 545 -17.73 35.04 -40.13
CA ASP A 545 -17.62 36.47 -40.34
C ASP A 545 -16.28 37.02 -39.81
N LEU A 546 -15.81 36.50 -38.67
CA LEU A 546 -14.47 36.77 -38.13
C LEU A 546 -13.37 36.27 -39.06
N MET A 547 -13.50 35.05 -39.61
CA MET A 547 -12.53 34.50 -40.57
C MET A 547 -12.57 35.25 -41.90
N ASP A 548 -13.75 35.60 -42.40
CA ASP A 548 -13.92 36.39 -43.62
C ASP A 548 -13.39 37.82 -43.43
N LEU A 549 -13.53 38.40 -42.25
CA LEU A 549 -12.89 39.66 -41.89
C LEU A 549 -11.37 39.51 -41.81
N PHE A 550 -10.87 38.45 -41.18
CA PHE A 550 -9.44 38.15 -41.11
C PHE A 550 -8.83 38.01 -42.50
N TYR A 551 -9.40 37.17 -43.38
CA TYR A 551 -8.91 37.00 -44.76
C TYR A 551 -9.04 38.28 -45.58
N ARG A 552 -10.09 39.10 -45.38
CA ARG A 552 -10.19 40.41 -46.02
C ARG A 552 -9.08 41.35 -45.58
N LEU A 553 -8.81 41.43 -44.27
CA LEU A 553 -7.73 42.25 -43.72
C LEU A 553 -6.35 41.73 -44.15
N GLU A 554 -6.18 40.41 -44.23
CA GLU A 554 -4.97 39.75 -44.73
C GLU A 554 -4.75 40.08 -46.22
N HIS A 555 -5.79 39.97 -47.05
CA HIS A 555 -5.74 40.35 -48.46
C HIS A 555 -5.50 41.85 -48.66
N GLU A 556 -6.11 42.71 -47.84
CA GLU A 556 -5.87 44.16 -47.88
C GLU A 556 -4.43 44.49 -47.45
N ALA A 557 -3.93 43.83 -46.41
CA ALA A 557 -2.54 43.98 -45.96
C ALA A 557 -1.55 43.49 -47.03
N HIS A 558 -1.81 42.33 -47.65
CA HIS A 558 -1.02 41.83 -48.78
C HIS A 558 -1.08 42.76 -49.99
N ALA A 559 -2.24 43.32 -50.33
CA ALA A 559 -2.38 44.26 -51.42
C ALA A 559 -1.65 45.58 -51.14
N LYS A 560 -1.70 46.10 -49.91
CA LYS A 560 -0.90 47.26 -49.46
C LYS A 560 0.59 46.94 -49.55
N MET A 561 1.02 45.79 -49.06
CA MET A 561 2.41 45.32 -49.14
C MET A 561 2.87 45.18 -50.59
N MET A 562 2.06 44.64 -51.49
CA MET A 562 2.39 44.50 -52.91
C MET A 562 2.41 45.84 -53.64
N ASN A 563 1.54 46.79 -53.27
CA ASN A 563 1.61 48.16 -53.78
C ASN A 563 2.86 48.90 -53.29
N GLU A 564 3.30 48.67 -52.05
CA GLU A 564 4.56 49.22 -51.51
C GLU A 564 5.80 48.62 -52.19
N VAL A 565 5.78 47.31 -52.47
CA VAL A 565 6.81 46.61 -53.26
C VAL A 565 6.84 47.14 -54.70
N ASN A 566 5.68 47.24 -55.36
CA ASN A 566 5.57 47.78 -56.73
C ASN A 566 5.95 49.26 -56.83
N ALA A 567 5.78 50.03 -55.76
CA ALA A 567 6.23 51.43 -55.65
C ALA A 567 7.73 51.57 -55.31
N GLY A 568 8.48 50.47 -55.27
CA GLY A 568 9.93 50.47 -55.06
C GLY A 568 10.37 50.76 -53.63
N LYS A 569 9.48 50.62 -52.64
CA LYS A 569 9.78 50.82 -51.22
C LYS A 569 9.66 49.51 -50.43
N GLY A 570 10.63 48.61 -50.60
CA GLY A 570 10.82 47.48 -49.67
C GLY A 570 11.35 46.19 -50.33
N THR A 571 12.64 45.92 -50.16
CA THR A 571 13.37 44.82 -50.82
C THR A 571 13.42 43.51 -50.01
N PHE A 572 12.63 43.35 -48.95
CA PHE A 572 12.79 42.23 -48.00
C PHE A 572 11.52 41.39 -47.73
N MET A 573 10.36 41.76 -48.26
CA MET A 573 9.07 41.10 -47.96
C MET A 573 8.65 39.99 -48.95
N GLU A 574 9.37 39.78 -50.06
CA GLU A 574 9.06 38.72 -51.04
C GLU A 574 9.33 37.28 -50.53
N MET A 575 9.92 37.12 -49.34
CA MET A 575 10.41 35.82 -48.85
C MET A 575 9.52 35.10 -47.82
N VAL A 576 8.41 35.67 -47.34
CA VAL A 576 7.62 35.01 -46.28
C VAL A 576 6.48 34.18 -46.86
N LYS A 577 6.74 32.88 -47.06
CA LYS A 577 5.69 31.85 -47.24
C LYS A 577 5.02 31.55 -45.88
N THR A 578 3.72 31.76 -45.77
CA THR A 578 2.90 31.27 -44.66
C THR A 578 2.62 29.77 -44.82
N ASN A 579 2.93 28.98 -43.78
CA ASN A 579 2.62 27.56 -43.68
C ASN A 579 1.28 27.38 -42.94
N ILE A 580 0.37 26.58 -43.49
CA ILE A 580 -0.86 26.15 -42.83
C ILE A 580 -0.58 24.83 -42.09
N ILE A 581 -0.91 24.77 -40.79
CA ILE A 581 -0.74 23.61 -39.91
C ILE A 581 -2.06 22.83 -39.84
N VAL A 582 -2.04 21.51 -40.10
CA VAL A 582 -3.21 20.61 -39.94
C VAL A 582 -2.86 19.45 -39.00
N ARG A 583 -3.69 19.21 -37.98
CA ARG A 583 -3.46 18.31 -36.81
C ARG A 583 -3.88 16.83 -37.03
N GLY A 584 -2.96 15.88 -36.76
CA GLY A 584 -2.98 15.03 -35.55
C GLY A 584 -3.91 13.82 -35.41
N ASN A 585 -3.81 12.75 -36.23
CA ASN A 585 -4.48 11.46 -35.94
C ASN A 585 -3.73 10.19 -36.42
N SER A 586 -2.45 10.30 -36.78
CA SER A 586 -1.68 9.15 -37.29
C SER A 586 -0.21 9.33 -36.94
N PHE A 587 0.49 8.23 -36.75
CA PHE A 587 1.95 8.25 -36.65
C PHE A 587 2.55 7.45 -37.81
N LYS A 588 3.74 7.87 -38.23
CA LYS A 588 4.52 7.20 -39.28
C LYS A 588 5.90 6.89 -38.70
N PHE A 589 6.29 5.62 -38.72
CA PHE A 589 7.69 5.23 -38.51
C PHE A 589 8.31 4.92 -39.88
N ASP A 590 9.40 5.61 -40.19
CA ASP A 590 10.19 5.48 -41.41
C ASP A 590 9.34 5.63 -42.70
N ASP A 591 9.58 4.79 -43.71
CA ASP A 591 8.88 4.81 -45.00
C ASP A 591 7.56 4.01 -45.02
N LYS A 592 7.06 3.55 -43.87
CA LYS A 592 5.79 2.80 -43.80
C LYS A 592 4.56 3.72 -43.92
N GLU A 593 3.42 3.18 -44.31
CA GLU A 593 2.19 3.98 -44.38
C GLU A 593 1.77 4.52 -43.00
N PRO A 594 1.17 5.74 -42.94
CA PRO A 594 0.66 6.32 -41.70
C PRO A 594 -0.33 5.35 -41.04
N THR A 595 -0.01 4.91 -39.82
CA THR A 595 -0.89 4.01 -39.07
C THR A 595 -1.77 4.85 -38.13
N PRO A 596 -3.10 4.69 -38.15
CA PRO A 596 -3.98 5.39 -37.23
C PRO A 596 -3.73 4.90 -35.81
N MET A 597 -3.66 5.83 -34.85
CA MET A 597 -3.60 5.45 -33.43
C MET A 597 -4.90 4.75 -33.01
N SER A 598 -4.81 3.72 -32.16
CA SER A 598 -6.00 3.12 -31.53
C SER A 598 -6.74 4.17 -30.73
N LEU A 599 -8.03 4.33 -30.99
CA LEU A 599 -8.86 5.35 -30.37
C LEU A 599 -9.19 4.98 -28.91
N ILE A 600 -8.47 5.59 -27.97
CA ILE A 600 -8.86 5.61 -26.55
C ILE A 600 -9.63 6.90 -26.32
N LYS A 601 -10.96 6.82 -26.17
CA LYS A 601 -11.81 7.95 -25.81
C LYS A 601 -12.21 7.84 -24.35
N SER A 602 -11.98 8.91 -23.60
CA SER A 602 -12.67 9.18 -22.34
C SER A 602 -13.56 10.41 -22.53
N SER A 603 -14.71 10.43 -21.87
CA SER A 603 -15.61 11.58 -21.83
C SER A 603 -16.01 11.85 -20.38
N MET A 604 -16.10 13.12 -20.00
CA MET A 604 -16.48 13.56 -18.66
C MET A 604 -17.51 14.67 -18.79
N LEU A 605 -18.50 14.68 -17.90
CA LEU A 605 -19.44 15.80 -17.81
C LEU A 605 -18.81 16.93 -17.02
N ILE A 606 -18.86 18.12 -17.62
CA ILE A 606 -18.34 19.37 -17.07
C ILE A 606 -19.48 20.38 -17.08
N ASP A 607 -19.56 21.22 -16.06
CA ASP A 607 -20.53 22.31 -16.01
C ASP A 607 -20.33 23.27 -17.19
N SER A 608 -21.35 23.49 -18.01
CA SER A 608 -21.25 24.39 -19.18
C SER A 608 -20.93 25.83 -18.77
N SER A 609 -21.24 26.24 -17.54
CA SER A 609 -20.89 27.56 -17.00
C SER A 609 -19.38 27.80 -16.98
N SER A 610 -18.59 26.74 -16.78
CA SER A 610 -17.12 26.80 -16.82
C SER A 610 -16.58 27.19 -18.20
N TYR A 611 -17.30 26.88 -19.27
CA TYR A 611 -16.95 27.27 -20.63
C TYR A 611 -17.53 28.62 -21.05
N LEU A 612 -18.71 28.98 -20.52
CA LEU A 612 -19.38 30.23 -20.86
C LEU A 612 -18.67 31.46 -20.27
N ASN A 613 -18.17 31.36 -19.04
CA ASN A 613 -17.37 32.41 -18.40
C ASN A 613 -16.42 31.80 -17.35
N PRO A 614 -15.25 31.29 -17.77
CA PRO A 614 -14.31 30.61 -16.87
C PRO A 614 -13.88 31.46 -15.67
N ASP A 615 -13.62 32.75 -15.88
CA ASP A 615 -13.16 33.64 -14.81
C ASP A 615 -14.23 33.88 -13.74
N LEU A 616 -15.47 34.14 -14.17
CA LEU A 616 -16.60 34.29 -13.24
C LEU A 616 -16.92 32.97 -12.54
N TYR A 617 -16.75 31.85 -13.27
CA TYR A 617 -16.97 30.53 -12.73
C TYR A 617 -15.98 30.19 -11.61
N ASP A 618 -14.68 30.38 -11.86
CA ASP A 618 -13.62 30.18 -10.88
C ASP A 618 -13.77 31.15 -9.69
N HIS A 619 -14.19 32.39 -9.95
CA HIS A 619 -14.49 33.34 -8.88
C HIS A 619 -15.64 32.84 -7.98
N ASN A 620 -16.73 32.35 -8.58
CA ASN A 620 -17.89 31.82 -7.85
C ASN A 620 -17.60 30.52 -7.10
N LEU A 621 -16.63 29.72 -7.55
CA LEU A 621 -16.17 28.53 -6.85
C LEU A 621 -15.35 28.86 -5.59
N ASN A 622 -14.61 29.97 -5.61
CA ASN A 622 -13.70 30.37 -4.54
C ASN A 622 -14.32 31.39 -3.56
N ILE A 623 -15.41 32.07 -3.93
CA ILE A 623 -16.19 32.88 -3.00
C ILE A 623 -17.21 31.99 -2.29
N THR A 624 -16.87 31.61 -1.06
CA THR A 624 -17.84 31.08 -0.10
C THR A 624 -18.46 32.24 0.68
N GLU A 625 -19.63 32.72 0.24
CA GLU A 625 -20.57 33.47 1.11
C GLU A 625 -21.21 32.55 2.15
#